data_AF-A0A316ZI11-F1
#
_entry.id   AF-A0A316ZI11-F1
#
_cell.length_a   1.000
_cell.length_b   1.000
_cell.length_c   1.000
_cell.angle_alpha   90.00
_cell.angle_beta   90.00
_cell.angle_gamma   90.00
#
_symmetry.space_group_name_H-M   'P 1'
#
loop_
_entity.id
_entity.type
_entity.pdbx_description
1 polymer ?
#
loop_
_entity_poly.entity_id
_entity_poly.type
_entity_poly.pdbx_seq_one_letter_code
_entity_poly.pdbx_strand_id
1 'polypeptide(L)'
;MSSAEAGPSRSGAESRAAQEARLAEHFPGRAEAVATLLDVLCTPDTPLPAAVHIHAASSSRASELLSHLLAGATATRISSLDPLQQPTCALLYAHLLADLAPASAARPEALDTLVAALAPALQEQRALVVVQNAERMRDVWEESIGEAVWGLAELLRAHGRLCVVTVSSLPVASFRTPRGSGAVLGAGAPIVLRLPALRRDEAVAVLRRDGEDLLPKDPRAATVPTHDWRTLHGAYVGLAYDTLGADTRDEEELRTLTAAVWHPFIVPVLTGEMAVSAIPALLSRAAPLLRDVLARLLPRLVSANAWVASAVSWAESMSSEAMATTAAIEAEDALSQKTPSKRSRRAPLAARLAQGPLDSAVQQLAPSVPLLGAYLLLASFLASFNPARLDARYFLRDEHVLLPAAERVDASARKRKRGGAYRKKPAKRPPKDDGQREDLNRQQLLGPKPFPAERLLAILQALLIEAGGDASALVLGAAFAARRQDALLPEEETEQWERKSRGAGVMSLINQLVSQRLLVRMGPPTALLAPNLQLRCNITYDDALSLARRVSFGLDEWLWDWSGGGGG
;
A
#
# COMPACT_ATOMS: atom_id res chain seq x y z
N MET A 1 20.15 -34.64 -60.63
CA MET A 1 20.37 -33.42 -59.83
C MET A 1 19.04 -33.01 -59.22
N SER A 2 18.78 -33.41 -57.99
CA SER A 2 17.86 -32.73 -57.09
C SER A 2 18.13 -33.28 -55.69
N SER A 3 18.39 -32.36 -54.79
CA SER A 3 19.01 -32.54 -53.48
C SER A 3 18.01 -33.17 -52.50
N ALA A 4 18.49 -34.14 -51.72
CA ALA A 4 17.82 -34.60 -50.53
C ALA A 4 17.93 -33.50 -49.45
N GLU A 5 16.85 -32.77 -49.22
CA GLU A 5 16.71 -31.92 -48.04
C GLU A 5 16.38 -32.80 -46.83
N ALA A 6 17.33 -32.84 -45.90
CA ALA A 6 17.17 -33.38 -44.57
C ALA A 6 16.11 -32.58 -43.81
N GLY A 7 14.97 -33.22 -43.53
CA GLY A 7 13.96 -32.68 -42.63
C GLY A 7 14.48 -32.57 -41.20
N PRO A 8 14.07 -31.56 -40.42
CA PRO A 8 14.49 -31.41 -39.04
C PRO A 8 13.91 -32.56 -38.20
N SER A 9 14.79 -33.19 -37.43
CA SER A 9 14.49 -34.25 -36.48
C SER A 9 13.39 -33.85 -35.49
N ARG A 10 12.31 -34.65 -35.45
CA ARG A 10 11.29 -34.63 -34.39
C ARG A 10 11.95 -35.02 -33.05
N SER A 11 12.34 -34.04 -32.25
CA SER A 11 12.86 -34.23 -30.88
C SER A 11 12.02 -33.41 -29.90
N GLY A 12 11.42 -34.06 -28.90
CA GLY A 12 10.93 -33.35 -27.70
C GLY A 12 9.47 -33.59 -27.31
N ALA A 13 8.99 -34.83 -27.26
CA ALA A 13 7.93 -35.14 -26.31
C ALA A 13 8.63 -35.51 -24.98
N GLU A 14 8.80 -34.54 -24.08
CA GLU A 14 9.22 -34.86 -22.71
C GLU A 14 8.24 -35.91 -22.14
N SER A 15 8.78 -36.99 -21.55
CA SER A 15 7.91 -37.99 -20.93
C SER A 15 7.09 -37.33 -19.82
N ARG A 16 5.79 -37.61 -19.73
CA ARG A 16 4.86 -37.06 -18.72
C ARG A 16 5.47 -37.02 -17.31
N ALA A 17 6.12 -38.11 -16.90
CA ALA A 17 6.74 -38.23 -15.58
C ALA A 17 7.91 -37.24 -15.40
N ALA A 18 8.65 -36.94 -16.46
CA ALA A 18 9.71 -35.93 -16.45
C ALA A 18 9.14 -34.51 -16.37
N GLN A 19 8.04 -34.22 -17.08
CA GLN A 19 7.35 -32.94 -17.00
C GLN A 19 6.75 -32.72 -15.60
N GLU A 20 6.11 -33.74 -15.03
CA GLU A 20 5.56 -33.70 -13.67
C GLU A 20 6.67 -33.50 -12.63
N ALA A 21 7.78 -34.22 -12.72
CA ALA A 21 8.93 -34.05 -11.82
C ALA A 21 9.53 -32.63 -11.90
N ARG A 22 9.70 -32.10 -13.13
CA ARG A 22 10.22 -30.75 -13.36
C ARG A 22 9.29 -29.67 -12.79
N LEU A 23 7.98 -29.83 -12.97
CA LEU A 23 6.98 -28.89 -12.44
C LEU A 23 6.86 -29.00 -10.91
N ALA A 24 6.93 -30.21 -10.35
CA ALA A 24 6.94 -30.41 -8.90
C ALA A 24 8.19 -29.81 -8.24
N GLU A 25 9.34 -29.84 -8.93
CA GLU A 25 10.55 -29.15 -8.49
C GLU A 25 10.38 -27.62 -8.54
N HIS A 26 9.75 -27.08 -9.58
CA HIS A 26 9.54 -25.63 -9.74
C HIS A 26 8.41 -25.06 -8.86
N PHE A 27 7.42 -25.88 -8.52
CA PHE A 27 6.25 -25.51 -7.71
C PHE A 27 6.10 -26.48 -6.53
N PRO A 28 6.92 -26.34 -5.46
CA PRO A 28 6.82 -27.20 -4.29
C PRO A 28 5.45 -27.04 -3.62
N GLY A 29 4.93 -28.14 -3.05
CA GLY A 29 3.61 -28.16 -2.41
C GLY A 29 2.42 -28.23 -3.39
N ARG A 30 2.65 -28.19 -4.71
CA ARG A 30 1.60 -28.22 -5.73
C ARG A 30 1.58 -29.49 -6.59
N ALA A 31 2.31 -30.53 -6.20
CA ALA A 31 2.44 -31.76 -6.99
C ALA A 31 1.09 -32.41 -7.34
N GLU A 32 0.18 -32.55 -6.38
CA GLU A 32 -1.15 -33.15 -6.62
C GLU A 32 -1.99 -32.33 -7.60
N ALA A 33 -1.94 -31.00 -7.49
CA ALA A 33 -2.66 -30.10 -8.37
C ALA A 33 -2.07 -30.10 -9.79
N VAL A 34 -0.74 -30.17 -9.91
CA VAL A 34 -0.03 -30.33 -11.19
C VAL A 34 -0.42 -31.65 -11.84
N ALA A 35 -0.40 -32.77 -11.10
CA ALA A 35 -0.81 -34.06 -11.62
C ALA A 35 -2.26 -34.03 -12.14
N THR A 36 -3.18 -33.45 -11.36
CA THR A 36 -4.59 -33.30 -11.75
C THR A 36 -4.74 -32.42 -13.00
N LEU A 37 -4.01 -31.31 -13.10
CA LEU A 37 -4.05 -30.43 -14.27
C LEU A 37 -3.46 -31.10 -15.52
N LEU A 38 -2.38 -31.87 -15.38
CA LEU A 38 -1.79 -32.65 -16.47
C LEU A 38 -2.76 -33.73 -16.97
N ASP A 39 -3.46 -34.41 -16.05
CA ASP A 39 -4.48 -35.40 -16.39
C ASP A 39 -5.65 -34.78 -17.15
N VAL A 40 -6.11 -33.60 -16.71
CA VAL A 40 -7.30 -32.94 -17.29
C VAL A 40 -7.01 -32.19 -18.59
N LEU A 41 -5.84 -31.54 -18.72
CA LEU A 41 -5.57 -30.59 -19.80
C LEU A 41 -4.57 -31.11 -20.86
N CYS A 42 -3.60 -31.94 -20.48
CA CYS A 42 -2.47 -32.28 -21.34
C CYS A 42 -2.56 -33.67 -21.98
N THR A 43 -3.55 -34.49 -21.65
CA THR A 43 -3.70 -35.81 -22.25
C THR A 43 -4.34 -35.72 -23.65
N PRO A 44 -3.63 -36.15 -24.72
CA PRO A 44 -4.05 -35.89 -26.10
C PRO A 44 -5.24 -36.73 -26.58
N ASP A 45 -5.58 -37.81 -25.85
CA ASP A 45 -6.64 -38.75 -26.24
C ASP A 45 -7.93 -38.56 -25.42
N THR A 46 -7.87 -37.83 -24.30
CA THR A 46 -9.03 -37.61 -23.43
C THR A 46 -9.85 -36.41 -23.89
N PRO A 47 -11.19 -36.42 -23.73
CA PRO A 47 -12.01 -35.26 -24.01
C PRO A 47 -11.77 -34.17 -22.95
N LEU A 48 -11.56 -32.93 -23.41
CA LEU A 48 -11.41 -31.78 -22.52
C LEU A 48 -12.75 -31.39 -21.86
N PRO A 49 -12.75 -31.00 -20.57
CA PRO A 49 -13.93 -30.43 -19.93
C PRO A 49 -14.28 -29.06 -20.53
N ALA A 50 -15.56 -28.69 -20.51
CA ALA A 50 -16.03 -27.42 -21.08
C ALA A 50 -15.39 -26.19 -20.39
N ALA A 51 -15.30 -26.21 -19.06
CA ALA A 51 -14.67 -25.16 -18.28
C ALA A 51 -13.98 -25.71 -17.03
N VAL A 52 -12.87 -25.08 -16.65
CA VAL A 52 -12.12 -25.33 -15.41
C VAL A 52 -11.91 -24.00 -14.72
N HIS A 53 -12.14 -23.96 -13.41
CA HIS A 53 -11.87 -22.79 -12.59
C HIS A 53 -10.81 -23.11 -11.56
N ILE A 54 -9.70 -22.38 -11.63
CA ILE A 54 -8.61 -22.46 -10.67
C ILE A 54 -8.77 -21.33 -9.67
N HIS A 55 -9.23 -21.69 -8.48
CA HIS A 55 -9.29 -20.81 -7.33
C HIS A 55 -7.93 -20.85 -6.62
N ALA A 56 -7.10 -19.82 -6.81
CA ALA A 56 -5.75 -19.74 -6.28
C ALA A 56 -5.58 -18.58 -5.31
N ALA A 57 -4.84 -18.77 -4.21
CA ALA A 57 -4.52 -17.67 -3.29
C ALA A 57 -3.71 -16.54 -3.97
N SER A 58 -2.87 -16.90 -4.95
CA SER A 58 -2.09 -15.98 -5.78
C SER A 58 -2.35 -16.31 -7.25
N SER A 59 -3.00 -15.39 -7.97
CA SER A 59 -3.40 -15.58 -9.38
C SER A 59 -2.19 -15.55 -10.33
N SER A 60 -1.16 -14.77 -10.01
CA SER A 60 0.08 -14.67 -10.80
C SER A 60 0.81 -16.01 -10.84
N ARG A 61 1.12 -16.58 -9.67
CA ARG A 61 1.82 -17.87 -9.57
C ARG A 61 1.02 -19.03 -10.18
N ALA A 62 -0.30 -18.98 -10.12
CA ALA A 62 -1.15 -19.98 -10.78
C ALA A 62 -1.11 -19.82 -12.32
N SER A 63 -1.06 -18.59 -12.82
CA SER A 63 -0.91 -18.29 -14.25
C SER A 63 0.46 -18.71 -14.78
N GLU A 64 1.52 -18.54 -13.98
CA GLU A 64 2.87 -19.03 -14.30
C GLU A 64 2.95 -20.57 -14.31
N LEU A 65 2.28 -21.23 -13.35
CA LEU A 65 2.16 -22.69 -13.36
C LEU A 65 1.46 -23.17 -14.64
N LEU A 66 0.38 -22.50 -15.05
CA LEU A 66 -0.30 -22.82 -16.29
C LEU A 66 0.57 -22.54 -17.52
N SER A 67 1.29 -21.43 -17.58
CA SER A 67 2.15 -21.14 -18.74
C SER A 67 3.25 -22.20 -18.90
N HIS A 68 3.86 -22.65 -17.81
CA HIS A 68 4.83 -23.75 -17.83
C HIS A 68 4.23 -25.11 -18.17
N LEU A 69 3.01 -25.39 -17.70
CA LEU A 69 2.27 -26.61 -18.02
C LEU A 69 1.92 -26.66 -19.52
N LEU A 70 1.45 -25.53 -20.06
CA LEU A 70 1.00 -25.39 -21.44
C LEU A 70 2.14 -25.27 -22.45
N ALA A 71 3.33 -24.80 -22.04
CA ALA A 71 4.52 -24.84 -22.87
C ALA A 71 4.92 -26.27 -23.30
N GLY A 72 4.53 -27.29 -22.51
CA GLY A 72 4.72 -28.70 -22.86
C GLY A 72 3.62 -29.29 -23.75
N ALA A 73 2.50 -28.58 -23.97
CA ALA A 73 1.36 -29.07 -24.74
C ALA A 73 1.52 -28.74 -26.23
N THR A 74 2.12 -29.65 -27.00
CA THR A 74 2.47 -29.41 -28.42
C THR A 74 1.30 -29.55 -29.40
N ALA A 75 0.13 -30.05 -28.96
CA ALA A 75 -0.99 -30.42 -29.83
C ALA A 75 -2.24 -29.53 -29.70
N THR A 76 -2.19 -28.48 -28.87
CA THR A 76 -3.35 -27.63 -28.53
C THR A 76 -3.06 -26.17 -28.86
N ARG A 77 -3.97 -25.49 -29.58
CA ARG A 77 -3.91 -24.02 -29.70
C ARG A 77 -4.24 -23.40 -28.35
N ILE A 78 -3.45 -22.44 -27.91
CA ILE A 78 -3.63 -21.79 -26.61
C ILE A 78 -3.86 -20.30 -26.85
N SER A 79 -4.95 -19.76 -26.31
CA SER A 79 -5.21 -18.33 -26.23
C SER A 79 -5.17 -17.89 -24.78
N SER A 80 -4.34 -16.91 -24.45
CA SER A 80 -4.24 -16.34 -23.11
C SER A 80 -4.90 -14.97 -23.10
N LEU A 81 -5.93 -14.82 -22.27
CA LEU A 81 -6.72 -13.61 -22.11
C LEU A 81 -6.48 -13.00 -20.73
N ASP A 82 -6.46 -11.68 -20.68
CA ASP A 82 -6.47 -10.90 -19.44
C ASP A 82 -7.57 -9.83 -19.58
N PRO A 83 -8.65 -9.89 -18.80
CA PRO A 83 -9.75 -8.93 -18.89
C PRO A 83 -9.30 -7.46 -18.83
N LEU A 84 -8.17 -7.18 -18.17
CA LEU A 84 -7.61 -5.83 -18.10
C LEU A 84 -6.96 -5.38 -19.43
N GLN A 85 -6.37 -6.31 -20.18
CA GLN A 85 -5.78 -6.04 -21.50
C GLN A 85 -6.84 -5.99 -22.60
N GLN A 86 -7.93 -6.76 -22.45
CA GLN A 86 -9.07 -6.76 -23.35
C GLN A 86 -10.34 -6.21 -22.67
N PRO A 87 -10.42 -4.89 -22.40
CA PRO A 87 -11.56 -4.32 -21.69
C PRO A 87 -12.83 -4.22 -22.53
N THR A 88 -12.70 -4.24 -23.87
CA THR A 88 -13.84 -4.14 -24.79
C THR A 88 -14.06 -5.45 -25.54
N CYS A 89 -15.32 -5.71 -25.89
CA CYS A 89 -15.75 -6.90 -26.61
C CYS A 89 -15.00 -7.06 -27.94
N ALA A 90 -14.79 -5.96 -28.66
CA ALA A 90 -14.06 -5.96 -29.92
C ALA A 90 -12.60 -6.43 -29.78
N LEU A 91 -11.92 -6.02 -28.70
CA LEU A 91 -10.54 -6.46 -28.42
C LEU A 91 -10.50 -7.93 -28.03
N LEU A 92 -11.45 -8.37 -27.20
CA LEU A 92 -11.60 -9.78 -26.80
C LEU A 92 -11.81 -10.67 -28.04
N TYR A 93 -12.74 -10.30 -28.91
CA TYR A 93 -13.09 -11.06 -30.11
C TYR A 93 -11.94 -11.08 -31.12
N ALA A 94 -11.26 -9.95 -31.32
CA ALA A 94 -10.10 -9.88 -32.19
C ALA A 94 -8.95 -10.77 -31.67
N HIS A 95 -8.72 -10.80 -30.36
CA HIS A 95 -7.67 -11.63 -29.75
C HIS A 95 -7.97 -13.12 -29.86
N LEU A 96 -9.21 -13.53 -29.51
CA LEU A 96 -9.64 -14.92 -29.65
C LEU A 96 -9.55 -15.41 -31.10
N LEU A 97 -9.92 -14.57 -32.06
CA LEU A 97 -9.83 -14.91 -33.47
C LEU A 97 -8.38 -15.00 -33.96
N ALA A 98 -7.51 -14.08 -33.54
CA ALA A 98 -6.10 -14.12 -33.90
C ALA A 98 -5.39 -15.39 -33.42
N ASP A 99 -5.74 -15.87 -32.22
CA ASP A 99 -5.10 -17.04 -31.61
C ASP A 99 -5.70 -18.37 -32.09
N LEU A 100 -7.02 -18.42 -32.27
CA LEU A 100 -7.74 -19.68 -32.50
C LEU A 100 -8.11 -19.93 -33.96
N ALA A 101 -8.32 -18.89 -34.76
CA ALA A 101 -8.71 -19.00 -36.16
C ALA A 101 -7.54 -18.74 -37.13
N PRO A 102 -7.58 -19.28 -38.36
CA PRO A 102 -6.63 -18.91 -39.41
C PRO A 102 -6.77 -17.43 -39.81
N ALA A 103 -5.66 -16.81 -40.21
CA ALA A 103 -5.46 -15.36 -40.42
C ALA A 103 -6.41 -14.64 -41.41
N SER A 104 -7.37 -15.33 -42.02
CA SER A 104 -8.25 -14.81 -43.07
C SER A 104 -9.65 -14.41 -42.58
N ALA A 105 -9.96 -14.51 -41.28
CA ALA A 105 -11.30 -14.22 -40.78
C ALA A 105 -11.50 -12.72 -40.49
N ALA A 106 -12.66 -12.19 -40.87
CA ALA A 106 -13.04 -10.81 -40.62
C ALA A 106 -13.19 -10.53 -39.11
N ARG A 107 -12.91 -9.29 -38.68
CA ARG A 107 -13.01 -8.91 -37.27
C ARG A 107 -14.47 -8.99 -36.80
N PRO A 108 -14.78 -9.73 -35.72
CA PRO A 108 -16.16 -9.85 -35.25
C PRO A 108 -16.56 -8.62 -34.46
N GLU A 109 -17.73 -8.07 -34.76
CA GLU A 109 -18.34 -6.98 -33.97
C GLU A 109 -19.32 -7.51 -32.92
N ALA A 110 -19.79 -8.75 -33.07
CA ALA A 110 -20.82 -9.37 -32.24
C ALA A 110 -20.43 -10.80 -31.84
N LEU A 111 -21.08 -11.33 -30.80
CA LEU A 111 -20.83 -12.70 -30.33
C LEU A 111 -21.19 -13.74 -31.39
N ASP A 112 -22.30 -13.57 -32.10
CA ASP A 112 -22.76 -14.52 -33.13
C ASP A 112 -21.77 -14.61 -34.30
N THR A 113 -21.17 -13.48 -34.69
CA THR A 113 -20.16 -13.43 -35.76
C THR A 113 -18.85 -14.05 -35.32
N LEU A 114 -18.48 -13.90 -34.04
CA LEU A 114 -17.34 -14.62 -33.46
C LEU A 114 -17.57 -16.13 -33.47
N VAL A 115 -18.75 -16.58 -33.01
CA VAL A 115 -19.11 -18.01 -32.96
C VAL A 115 -19.07 -18.63 -34.35
N ALA A 116 -19.63 -17.95 -35.35
CA ALA A 116 -19.59 -18.39 -36.74
C ALA A 116 -18.16 -18.48 -37.31
N ALA A 117 -17.27 -17.54 -36.93
CA ALA A 117 -15.88 -17.52 -37.39
C ALA A 117 -15.01 -18.60 -36.72
N LEU A 118 -15.23 -18.89 -35.43
CA LEU A 118 -14.43 -19.83 -34.64
C LEU A 118 -14.88 -21.29 -34.79
N ALA A 119 -16.18 -21.55 -34.98
CA ALA A 119 -16.73 -22.89 -35.08
C ALA A 119 -16.00 -23.83 -36.07
N PRO A 120 -15.67 -23.42 -37.32
CA PRO A 120 -14.99 -24.33 -38.25
C PRO A 120 -13.55 -24.66 -37.82
N ALA A 121 -12.80 -23.67 -37.28
CA ALA A 121 -11.42 -23.88 -36.85
C ALA A 121 -11.31 -24.88 -35.68
N LEU A 122 -12.30 -24.87 -34.79
CA LEU A 122 -12.36 -25.72 -33.59
C LEU A 122 -12.94 -27.12 -33.84
N GLN A 123 -13.46 -27.38 -35.04
CA GLN A 123 -13.84 -28.73 -35.46
C GLN A 123 -12.62 -29.60 -35.83
N GLU A 124 -11.48 -28.99 -36.15
CA GLU A 124 -10.27 -29.70 -36.58
C GLU A 124 -9.22 -29.82 -35.48
N GLN A 125 -9.18 -28.85 -34.55
CA GLN A 125 -8.10 -28.74 -33.55
C GLN A 125 -8.63 -28.57 -32.14
N ARG A 126 -7.83 -29.04 -31.16
CA ARG A 126 -8.06 -28.79 -29.74
C ARG A 126 -7.58 -27.38 -29.39
N ALA A 127 -8.35 -26.69 -28.56
CA ALA A 127 -8.02 -25.35 -28.12
C ALA A 127 -8.25 -25.16 -26.62
N LEU A 128 -7.41 -24.34 -26.02
CA LEU A 128 -7.50 -23.92 -24.64
C LEU A 128 -7.59 -22.40 -24.59
N VAL A 129 -8.58 -21.88 -23.88
CA VAL A 129 -8.71 -20.45 -23.60
C VAL A 129 -8.42 -20.24 -22.12
N VAL A 130 -7.29 -19.62 -21.81
CA VAL A 130 -6.88 -19.33 -20.44
C VAL A 130 -7.22 -17.89 -20.13
N VAL A 131 -8.14 -17.65 -19.20
CA VAL A 131 -8.46 -16.31 -18.69
C VAL A 131 -7.73 -16.09 -17.37
N GLN A 132 -6.68 -15.27 -17.43
CA GLN A 132 -5.93 -14.81 -16.27
C GLN A 132 -6.71 -13.71 -15.53
N ASN A 133 -6.50 -13.58 -14.21
CA ASN A 133 -7.16 -12.57 -13.37
C ASN A 133 -8.69 -12.49 -13.58
N ALA A 134 -9.33 -13.66 -13.66
CA ALA A 134 -10.72 -13.78 -14.05
C ALA A 134 -11.66 -13.01 -13.11
N GLU A 135 -11.27 -12.69 -11.86
CA GLU A 135 -12.04 -11.81 -10.97
C GLU A 135 -12.47 -10.50 -11.63
N ARG A 136 -11.65 -9.96 -12.56
CA ARG A 136 -11.90 -8.71 -13.29
C ARG A 136 -12.97 -8.83 -14.36
N MET A 137 -13.33 -10.05 -14.77
CA MET A 137 -14.45 -10.27 -15.70
C MET A 137 -15.75 -9.66 -15.18
N ARG A 138 -15.95 -9.62 -13.85
CA ARG A 138 -17.16 -9.04 -13.23
C ARG A 138 -17.24 -7.51 -13.35
N ASP A 139 -16.08 -6.85 -13.40
CA ASP A 139 -15.94 -5.40 -13.29
C ASP A 139 -15.83 -4.77 -14.68
N VAL A 140 -15.12 -5.46 -15.58
CA VAL A 140 -14.72 -4.92 -16.89
C VAL A 140 -15.64 -5.38 -18.02
N TRP A 141 -16.02 -6.66 -18.03
CA TRP A 141 -16.85 -7.20 -19.11
C TRP A 141 -18.33 -7.06 -18.81
N GLU A 142 -19.12 -6.93 -19.88
CA GLU A 142 -20.57 -6.99 -19.76
C GLU A 142 -21.02 -8.39 -19.30
N GLU A 143 -22.09 -8.44 -18.49
CA GLU A 143 -22.64 -9.66 -17.90
C GLU A 143 -22.88 -10.77 -18.95
N SER A 144 -23.42 -10.39 -20.11
CA SER A 144 -23.72 -11.28 -21.24
C SER A 144 -22.48 -11.98 -21.80
N ILE A 145 -21.36 -11.25 -21.87
CA ILE A 145 -20.09 -11.74 -22.40
C ILE A 145 -19.38 -12.61 -21.37
N GLY A 146 -19.42 -12.19 -20.10
CA GLY A 146 -18.91 -13.00 -19.00
C GLY A 146 -19.53 -14.39 -19.00
N GLU A 147 -20.87 -14.48 -19.08
CA GLU A 147 -21.60 -15.75 -19.17
C GLU A 147 -21.25 -16.54 -20.45
N ALA A 148 -21.15 -15.87 -21.60
CA ALA A 148 -20.78 -16.51 -22.87
C ALA A 148 -19.38 -17.14 -22.85
N VAL A 149 -18.42 -16.52 -22.15
CA VAL A 149 -17.05 -17.07 -22.03
C VAL A 149 -17.05 -18.37 -21.21
N TRP A 150 -17.84 -18.47 -20.13
CA TRP A 150 -17.98 -19.73 -19.40
C TRP A 150 -18.63 -20.84 -20.23
N GLY A 151 -19.62 -20.48 -21.05
CA GLY A 151 -20.34 -21.39 -21.95
C GLY A 151 -19.72 -21.54 -23.34
N LEU A 152 -18.49 -21.06 -23.58
CA LEU A 152 -17.95 -20.92 -24.93
C LEU A 152 -17.85 -22.26 -25.68
N ALA A 153 -17.52 -23.35 -24.96
CA ALA A 153 -17.49 -24.70 -25.51
C ALA A 153 -18.87 -25.20 -25.98
N GLU A 154 -19.94 -24.80 -25.31
CA GLU A 154 -21.32 -25.15 -25.68
C GLU A 154 -21.82 -24.28 -26.85
N LEU A 155 -21.56 -22.97 -26.79
CA LEU A 155 -21.91 -22.03 -27.86
C LEU A 155 -21.26 -22.42 -29.20
N LEU A 156 -20.01 -22.88 -29.17
CA LEU A 156 -19.25 -23.32 -30.36
C LEU A 156 -19.51 -24.79 -30.73
N ARG A 157 -20.32 -25.52 -29.95
CA ARG A 157 -20.55 -26.97 -30.09
C ARG A 157 -19.25 -27.78 -30.17
N ALA A 158 -18.24 -27.36 -29.42
CA ALA A 158 -16.88 -27.90 -29.42
C ALA A 158 -16.58 -28.74 -28.17
N HIS A 159 -17.57 -29.49 -27.68
CA HIS A 159 -17.44 -30.34 -26.50
C HIS A 159 -16.29 -31.35 -26.66
N GLY A 160 -15.45 -31.49 -25.64
CA GLY A 160 -14.29 -32.39 -25.65
C GLY A 160 -13.05 -31.82 -26.36
N ARG A 161 -13.14 -30.65 -27.01
CA ARG A 161 -12.05 -30.04 -27.80
C ARG A 161 -11.70 -28.62 -27.38
N LEU A 162 -12.66 -27.87 -26.86
CA LEU A 162 -12.45 -26.55 -26.27
C LEU A 162 -12.62 -26.62 -24.75
N CYS A 163 -11.65 -26.07 -24.03
CA CYS A 163 -11.73 -25.85 -22.60
C CYS A 163 -11.43 -24.39 -22.27
N VAL A 164 -12.26 -23.79 -21.41
CA VAL A 164 -12.02 -22.47 -20.85
C VAL A 164 -11.47 -22.63 -19.43
N VAL A 165 -10.21 -22.26 -19.23
CA VAL A 165 -9.55 -22.28 -17.92
C VAL A 165 -9.53 -20.88 -17.36
N THR A 166 -10.17 -20.66 -16.22
CA THR A 166 -10.15 -19.36 -15.54
C THR A 166 -9.28 -19.43 -14.30
N VAL A 167 -8.43 -18.44 -14.08
CA VAL A 167 -7.60 -18.31 -12.88
C VAL A 167 -8.07 -17.11 -12.07
N SER A 168 -8.45 -17.32 -10.82
CA SER A 168 -8.89 -16.23 -9.95
C SER A 168 -8.54 -16.43 -8.49
N SER A 169 -8.38 -15.31 -7.78
CA SER A 169 -8.34 -15.26 -6.32
C SER A 169 -9.71 -15.46 -5.66
N LEU A 170 -10.80 -15.32 -6.41
CA LEU A 170 -12.17 -15.45 -5.90
C LEU A 170 -12.74 -16.85 -6.18
N PRO A 171 -13.61 -17.38 -5.31
CA PRO A 171 -14.31 -18.64 -5.60
C PRO A 171 -15.35 -18.45 -6.71
N VAL A 172 -15.70 -19.53 -7.43
CA VAL A 172 -16.74 -19.50 -8.49
C VAL A 172 -18.06 -18.90 -8.01
N ALA A 173 -18.42 -19.10 -6.74
CA ALA A 173 -19.64 -18.55 -6.16
C ALA A 173 -19.71 -17.01 -6.20
N SER A 174 -18.56 -16.33 -6.26
CA SER A 174 -18.47 -14.88 -6.37
C SER A 174 -18.72 -14.36 -7.79
N PHE A 175 -18.84 -15.24 -8.79
CA PHE A 175 -19.12 -14.91 -10.19
C PHE A 175 -20.62 -15.04 -10.54
N ARG A 176 -21.48 -14.97 -9.51
CA ARG A 176 -22.93 -14.99 -9.72
C ARG A 176 -23.41 -13.67 -10.28
N THR A 177 -24.14 -13.76 -11.38
CA THR A 177 -24.84 -12.65 -12.00
C THR A 177 -26.20 -12.45 -11.31
N PRO A 178 -26.73 -11.23 -11.22
CA PRO A 178 -28.02 -10.93 -10.57
C PRO A 178 -29.20 -11.66 -11.25
N ARG A 179 -29.04 -12.10 -12.50
CA ARG A 179 -30.02 -12.95 -13.22
C ARG A 179 -30.03 -14.42 -12.77
N GLY A 180 -29.18 -14.81 -11.82
CA GLY A 180 -29.15 -16.16 -11.24
C GLY A 180 -28.51 -17.23 -12.14
N SER A 181 -28.15 -16.88 -13.37
CA SER A 181 -27.48 -17.75 -14.35
C SER A 181 -25.95 -17.67 -14.26
N GLY A 182 -25.41 -17.54 -13.04
CA GLY A 182 -23.96 -17.61 -12.85
C GLY A 182 -23.40 -18.98 -13.24
N ALA A 183 -22.07 -19.07 -13.43
CA ALA A 183 -21.32 -20.27 -13.83
C ALA A 183 -21.59 -21.56 -13.00
N VAL A 184 -22.36 -21.49 -11.91
CA VAL A 184 -22.57 -22.59 -10.95
C VAL A 184 -23.84 -23.41 -11.25
N LEU A 185 -24.80 -22.90 -12.03
CA LEU A 185 -26.15 -23.49 -12.14
C LEU A 185 -26.57 -23.91 -13.57
N GLY A 186 -25.72 -23.71 -14.58
CA GLY A 186 -26.00 -24.06 -15.98
C GLY A 186 -25.34 -25.34 -16.47
N ALA A 187 -25.72 -25.78 -17.68
CA ALA A 187 -24.90 -26.70 -18.47
C ALA A 187 -23.54 -26.01 -18.74
N GLY A 188 -22.43 -26.67 -18.40
CA GLY A 188 -21.10 -26.04 -18.44
C GLY A 188 -20.53 -25.55 -17.12
N ALA A 189 -21.09 -25.97 -15.97
CA ALA A 189 -20.48 -25.70 -14.67
C ALA A 189 -18.99 -26.09 -14.64
N PRO A 190 -18.09 -25.19 -14.21
CA PRO A 190 -16.65 -25.44 -14.31
C PRO A 190 -16.20 -26.43 -13.24
N ILE A 191 -15.23 -27.27 -13.59
CA ILE A 191 -14.50 -28.08 -12.60
C ILE A 191 -13.68 -27.13 -11.73
N VAL A 192 -13.93 -27.13 -10.42
CA VAL A 192 -13.25 -26.23 -9.48
C VAL A 192 -12.00 -26.91 -8.92
N LEU A 193 -10.84 -26.36 -9.23
CA LEU A 193 -9.56 -26.74 -8.66
C LEU A 193 -9.10 -25.66 -7.69
N ARG A 194 -8.73 -26.06 -6.48
CA ARG A 194 -8.28 -25.13 -5.43
C ARG A 194 -6.78 -25.24 -5.24
N LEU A 195 -6.09 -24.12 -5.41
CA LEU A 195 -4.68 -23.95 -5.07
C LEU A 195 -4.60 -23.16 -3.75
N PRO A 196 -4.43 -23.83 -2.60
CA PRO A 196 -4.29 -23.14 -1.32
C PRO A 196 -2.99 -22.34 -1.25
N ALA A 197 -2.92 -21.41 -0.30
CA ALA A 197 -1.65 -20.76 0.03
C ALA A 197 -0.64 -21.81 0.52
N LEU A 198 0.64 -21.58 0.20
CA LEU A 198 1.73 -22.48 0.58
C LEU A 198 1.83 -22.59 2.10
N ARG A 199 2.14 -23.79 2.59
CA ARG A 199 2.47 -24.00 4.00
C ARG A 199 3.84 -23.40 4.29
N ARG A 200 4.15 -23.21 5.58
CA ARG A 200 5.45 -22.68 6.04
C ARG A 200 6.63 -23.40 5.39
N ASP A 201 6.65 -24.73 5.47
CA ASP A 201 7.79 -25.52 5.01
C ASP A 201 7.97 -25.45 3.49
N GLU A 202 6.86 -25.39 2.75
CA GLU A 202 6.84 -25.23 1.29
C GLU A 202 7.32 -23.82 0.89
N ALA A 203 6.81 -22.79 1.56
CA ALA A 203 7.21 -21.40 1.32
C ALA A 203 8.70 -21.17 1.64
N VAL A 204 9.21 -21.73 2.74
CA VAL A 204 10.63 -21.68 3.08
C VAL A 204 11.47 -22.43 2.05
N ALA A 205 10.99 -23.55 1.51
CA ALA A 205 11.69 -24.27 0.45
C ALA A 205 11.78 -23.45 -0.85
N VAL A 206 10.71 -22.76 -1.23
CA VAL A 206 10.70 -21.79 -2.34
C VAL A 206 11.74 -20.71 -2.13
N LEU A 207 11.70 -20.03 -0.98
CA LEU A 207 12.58 -18.90 -0.69
C LEU A 207 14.05 -19.33 -0.61
N ARG A 208 14.33 -20.56 -0.15
CA ARG A 208 15.69 -21.12 -0.14
C ARG A 208 16.25 -21.33 -1.53
N ARG A 209 15.42 -21.72 -2.50
CA ARG A 209 15.83 -21.92 -3.90
C ARG A 209 16.30 -20.61 -4.53
N ASP A 210 15.57 -19.52 -4.27
CA ASP A 210 15.91 -18.18 -4.76
C ASP A 210 17.25 -17.68 -4.16
N GLY A 211 17.73 -18.32 -3.09
CA GLY A 211 18.99 -18.01 -2.42
C GLY A 211 20.25 -18.19 -3.27
N GLU A 212 20.26 -19.08 -4.28
CA GLU A 212 21.43 -19.25 -5.15
C GLU A 212 21.67 -18.01 -6.02
N ASP A 213 20.61 -17.35 -6.49
CA ASP A 213 20.70 -16.11 -7.27
C ASP A 213 21.09 -14.90 -6.39
N LEU A 214 20.76 -14.97 -5.11
CA LEU A 214 21.03 -13.94 -4.10
C LEU A 214 22.42 -14.06 -3.45
N LEU A 215 23.25 -15.02 -3.85
CA LEU A 215 24.61 -15.14 -3.34
C LEU A 215 25.41 -13.86 -3.61
N PRO A 216 26.18 -13.34 -2.62
CA PRO A 216 26.92 -12.10 -2.80
C PRO A 216 27.96 -12.24 -3.92
N LYS A 217 27.86 -11.40 -4.94
CA LYS A 217 28.82 -11.35 -6.07
C LYS A 217 30.01 -10.42 -5.81
N ASP A 218 30.02 -9.76 -4.65
CA ASP A 218 31.05 -8.81 -4.28
C ASP A 218 32.42 -9.49 -4.03
N PRO A 219 33.53 -8.84 -4.41
CA PRO A 219 34.87 -9.40 -4.16
C PRO A 219 35.17 -9.59 -2.66
N ARG A 220 34.49 -8.84 -1.78
CA ARG A 220 34.60 -8.97 -0.32
C ARG A 220 34.01 -10.30 0.19
N ALA A 221 33.09 -10.90 -0.54
CA ALA A 221 32.45 -12.17 -0.18
C ALA A 221 33.28 -13.41 -0.53
N ALA A 222 34.33 -13.24 -1.36
CA ALA A 222 35.19 -14.34 -1.82
C ALA A 222 36.02 -14.98 -0.69
N THR A 223 36.10 -14.34 0.47
CA THR A 223 36.80 -14.84 1.66
C THR A 223 36.05 -15.98 2.36
N VAL A 224 34.74 -16.11 2.11
CA VAL A 224 33.86 -17.08 2.77
C VAL A 224 33.44 -18.17 1.77
N PRO A 225 33.53 -19.47 2.12
CA PRO A 225 33.11 -20.54 1.22
C PRO A 225 31.60 -20.51 0.95
N THR A 226 31.21 -20.90 -0.26
CA THR A 226 29.80 -20.88 -0.73
C THR A 226 28.85 -21.70 0.14
N HIS A 227 29.33 -22.77 0.78
CA HIS A 227 28.55 -23.59 1.71
C HIS A 227 28.07 -22.81 2.94
N ASP A 228 28.91 -21.94 3.49
CA ASP A 228 28.58 -21.19 4.71
C ASP A 228 27.54 -20.10 4.40
N TRP A 229 27.60 -19.52 3.20
CA TRP A 229 26.56 -18.61 2.69
C TRP A 229 25.20 -19.30 2.56
N ARG A 230 25.16 -20.54 2.05
CA ARG A 230 23.90 -21.31 1.98
C ARG A 230 23.32 -21.60 3.36
N THR A 231 24.17 -21.95 4.31
CA THR A 231 23.76 -22.22 5.69
C THR A 231 23.20 -20.96 6.35
N LEU A 232 23.88 -19.82 6.16
CA LEU A 232 23.42 -18.52 6.65
C LEU A 232 22.08 -18.12 6.01
N HIS A 233 21.96 -18.24 4.68
CA HIS A 233 20.72 -17.94 3.96
C HIS A 233 19.57 -18.83 4.43
N GLY A 234 19.81 -20.14 4.61
CA GLY A 234 18.80 -21.08 5.10
C GLY A 234 18.27 -20.76 6.50
N ALA A 235 19.12 -20.24 7.39
CA ALA A 235 18.74 -19.77 8.72
C ALA A 235 18.01 -18.42 8.67
N TYR A 236 18.49 -17.49 7.83
CA TYR A 236 17.89 -16.18 7.59
C TYR A 236 16.45 -16.30 7.05
N VAL A 237 16.24 -17.11 6.00
CA VAL A 237 14.91 -17.31 5.39
C VAL A 237 13.90 -17.83 6.39
N GLY A 238 14.31 -18.73 7.30
CA GLY A 238 13.43 -19.21 8.36
C GLY A 238 12.94 -18.09 9.27
N LEU A 239 13.86 -17.24 9.74
CA LEU A 239 13.49 -16.07 10.55
C LEU A 239 12.66 -15.06 9.77
N ALA A 240 13.05 -14.76 8.53
CA ALA A 240 12.37 -13.80 7.70
C ALA A 240 10.91 -14.25 7.46
N TYR A 241 10.68 -15.52 7.14
CA TYR A 241 9.32 -16.06 7.03
C TYR A 241 8.54 -16.00 8.35
N ASP A 242 9.16 -16.34 9.48
CA ASP A 242 8.47 -16.30 10.78
C ASP A 242 8.03 -14.87 11.17
N THR A 243 8.76 -13.85 10.73
CA THR A 243 8.40 -12.44 10.96
C THR A 243 7.42 -11.89 9.91
N LEU A 244 7.64 -12.16 8.62
CA LEU A 244 6.87 -11.58 7.51
C LEU A 244 5.58 -12.37 7.22
N GLY A 245 5.56 -13.67 7.51
CA GLY A 245 4.47 -14.60 7.20
C GLY A 245 3.18 -14.36 7.99
N ALA A 246 3.26 -13.59 9.08
CA ALA A 246 2.08 -13.13 9.82
C ALA A 246 1.25 -12.12 9.00
N ASP A 247 1.93 -11.16 8.35
CA ASP A 247 1.30 -10.06 7.63
C ASP A 247 1.15 -10.34 6.13
N THR A 248 2.05 -11.13 5.54
CA THR A 248 2.09 -11.43 4.10
C THR A 248 2.00 -12.92 3.84
N ARG A 249 1.04 -13.32 3.00
CA ARG A 249 0.85 -14.71 2.56
C ARG A 249 1.07 -14.90 1.06
N ASP A 250 1.24 -13.80 0.33
CA ASP A 250 1.55 -13.86 -1.09
C ASP A 250 3.03 -14.19 -1.29
N GLU A 251 3.28 -15.10 -2.22
CA GLU A 251 4.59 -15.70 -2.45
C GLU A 251 5.55 -14.70 -3.11
N GLU A 252 5.08 -13.94 -4.10
CA GLU A 252 5.89 -12.96 -4.83
C GLU A 252 6.28 -11.78 -3.94
N GLU A 253 5.36 -11.33 -3.09
CA GLU A 253 5.66 -10.29 -2.10
C GLU A 253 6.68 -10.80 -1.08
N LEU A 254 6.50 -12.01 -0.53
CA LEU A 254 7.47 -12.62 0.39
C LEU A 254 8.86 -12.75 -0.25
N ARG A 255 8.96 -13.20 -1.51
CA ARG A 255 10.22 -13.26 -2.27
C ARG A 255 10.87 -11.88 -2.39
N THR A 256 10.08 -10.86 -2.73
CA THR A 256 10.57 -9.48 -2.89
C THR A 256 11.08 -8.91 -1.57
N LEU A 257 10.32 -9.06 -0.48
CA LEU A 257 10.68 -8.54 0.85
C LEU A 257 11.92 -9.26 1.41
N THR A 258 11.98 -10.59 1.28
CA THR A 258 13.13 -11.37 1.74
C THR A 258 14.40 -11.08 0.93
N ALA A 259 14.29 -10.98 -0.40
CA ALA A 259 15.41 -10.57 -1.24
C ALA A 259 15.90 -9.15 -0.89
N ALA A 260 14.98 -8.21 -0.64
CA ALA A 260 15.34 -6.84 -0.28
C ALA A 260 16.12 -6.78 1.05
N VAL A 261 15.69 -7.51 2.09
CA VAL A 261 16.35 -7.50 3.41
C VAL A 261 17.67 -8.27 3.40
N TRP A 262 17.85 -9.23 2.50
CA TRP A 262 19.09 -10.00 2.41
C TRP A 262 20.32 -9.11 2.17
N HIS A 263 20.21 -8.10 1.31
CA HIS A 263 21.32 -7.20 0.97
C HIS A 263 21.87 -6.40 2.18
N PRO A 264 21.07 -5.69 2.98
CA PRO A 264 21.57 -5.04 4.20
C PRO A 264 21.92 -6.04 5.31
N PHE A 265 21.35 -7.25 5.31
CA PHE A 265 21.66 -8.30 6.29
C PHE A 265 23.09 -8.84 6.19
N ILE A 266 23.63 -8.98 4.97
CA ILE A 266 24.98 -9.51 4.75
C ILE A 266 26.10 -8.48 5.00
N VAL A 267 25.78 -7.18 5.09
CA VAL A 267 26.76 -6.10 5.23
C VAL A 267 27.74 -6.32 6.41
N PRO A 268 27.31 -6.67 7.64
CA PRO A 268 28.23 -6.89 8.77
C PRO A 268 29.22 -8.05 8.55
N VAL A 269 28.85 -9.02 7.70
CA VAL A 269 29.73 -10.13 7.31
C VAL A 269 30.72 -9.65 6.25
N LEU A 270 30.26 -8.86 5.27
CA LEU A 270 31.10 -8.31 4.21
C LEU A 270 32.11 -7.26 4.71
N THR A 271 31.77 -6.52 5.77
CA THR A 271 32.67 -5.56 6.43
C THR A 271 33.66 -6.25 7.38
N GLY A 272 33.45 -7.52 7.71
CA GLY A 272 34.27 -8.27 8.65
C GLY A 272 33.99 -7.97 10.13
N GLU A 273 32.90 -7.23 10.44
CA GLU A 273 32.47 -6.98 11.82
C GLU A 273 32.06 -8.29 12.51
N MET A 274 31.42 -9.19 11.78
CA MET A 274 30.85 -10.42 12.32
C MET A 274 31.23 -11.63 11.48
N ALA A 275 31.54 -12.74 12.15
CA ALA A 275 31.76 -14.02 11.50
C ALA A 275 30.43 -14.62 10.99
N VAL A 276 30.51 -15.39 9.89
CA VAL A 276 29.36 -16.09 9.29
C VAL A 276 28.71 -17.08 10.26
N SER A 277 29.51 -17.63 11.18
CA SER A 277 29.06 -18.55 12.23
C SER A 277 28.26 -17.88 13.35
N ALA A 278 28.32 -16.54 13.48
CA ALA A 278 27.62 -15.77 14.50
C ALA A 278 26.14 -15.52 14.15
N ILE A 279 25.42 -16.57 13.73
CA ILE A 279 24.03 -16.50 13.26
C ILE A 279 23.11 -15.79 14.26
N PRO A 280 23.09 -16.11 15.57
CA PRO A 280 22.14 -15.49 16.50
C PRO A 280 22.31 -13.97 16.62
N ALA A 281 23.56 -13.50 16.56
CA ALA A 281 23.87 -12.08 16.67
C ALA A 281 23.48 -11.33 15.38
N LEU A 282 23.74 -11.92 14.20
CA LEU A 282 23.29 -11.36 12.91
C LEU A 282 21.77 -11.26 12.84
N LEU A 283 21.07 -12.31 13.26
CA LEU A 283 19.60 -12.35 13.28
C LEU A 283 19.01 -11.29 14.23
N SER A 284 19.63 -11.05 15.39
CA SER A 284 19.20 -10.00 16.32
C SER A 284 19.33 -8.58 15.73
N ARG A 285 20.37 -8.36 14.91
CA ARG A 285 20.59 -7.10 14.19
C ARG A 285 19.63 -6.92 13.01
N ALA A 286 19.15 -8.02 12.42
CA ALA A 286 18.21 -8.01 11.31
C ALA A 286 16.77 -7.64 11.70
N ALA A 287 16.39 -7.89 12.96
CA ALA A 287 15.03 -7.65 13.45
C ALA A 287 14.45 -6.23 13.18
N PRO A 288 15.18 -5.12 13.40
CA PRO A 288 14.68 -3.78 13.03
C PRO A 288 14.50 -3.59 11.52
N LEU A 289 15.35 -4.21 10.68
CA LEU A 289 15.23 -4.14 9.22
C LEU A 289 13.96 -4.84 8.73
N LEU A 290 13.64 -6.00 9.30
CA LEU A 290 12.41 -6.76 8.96
C LEU A 290 11.14 -5.97 9.32
N ARG A 291 11.11 -5.33 10.50
CA ARG A 291 9.99 -4.45 10.88
C ARG A 291 9.87 -3.23 9.97
N ASP A 292 11.00 -2.69 9.57
CA ASP A 292 11.05 -1.52 8.70
C ASP A 292 10.54 -1.81 7.29
N VAL A 293 10.87 -2.98 6.75
CA VAL A 293 10.35 -3.47 5.46
C VAL A 293 8.83 -3.63 5.50
N LEU A 294 8.29 -4.19 6.58
CA LEU A 294 6.84 -4.28 6.77
C LEU A 294 6.17 -2.91 6.84
N ALA A 295 6.82 -1.92 7.46
CA ALA A 295 6.27 -0.58 7.61
C ALA A 295 6.35 0.27 6.33
N ARG A 296 7.34 0.05 5.46
CA ARG A 296 7.62 0.96 4.33
C ARG A 296 7.59 0.31 2.95
N LEU A 297 8.16 -0.88 2.82
CA LEU A 297 8.26 -1.56 1.54
C LEU A 297 6.95 -2.30 1.19
N LEU A 298 6.37 -3.02 2.16
CA LEU A 298 5.09 -3.71 1.99
C LEU A 298 3.95 -2.76 1.56
N PRO A 299 3.72 -1.59 2.21
CA PRO A 299 2.74 -0.62 1.73
C PRO A 299 3.19 0.19 0.50
N ARG A 300 4.36 -0.12 -0.08
CA ARG A 300 4.93 0.54 -1.26
C ARG A 300 5.16 2.06 -1.08
N LEU A 301 5.43 2.50 0.15
CA LEU A 301 5.81 3.90 0.43
C LEU A 301 7.16 4.25 -0.19
N VAL A 302 8.05 3.27 -0.26
CA VAL A 302 9.37 3.39 -0.89
C VAL A 302 9.52 2.26 -1.91
N SER A 303 10.18 2.53 -3.03
CA SER A 303 10.51 1.49 -4.00
C SER A 303 11.55 0.52 -3.44
N ALA A 304 11.51 -0.75 -3.87
CA ALA A 304 12.44 -1.78 -3.37
C ALA A 304 13.91 -1.35 -3.49
N ASN A 305 14.31 -0.81 -4.64
CA ASN A 305 15.69 -0.38 -4.88
C ASN A 305 16.09 0.81 -3.99
N ALA A 306 15.21 1.80 -3.81
CA ALA A 306 15.51 2.95 -2.95
C ALA A 306 15.60 2.54 -1.48
N TRP A 307 14.73 1.62 -1.05
CA TRP A 307 14.77 1.05 0.30
C TRP A 307 16.08 0.28 0.53
N VAL A 308 16.46 -0.61 -0.38
CA VAL A 308 17.71 -1.39 -0.29
C VAL A 308 18.93 -0.47 -0.22
N ALA A 309 19.03 0.55 -1.07
CA ALA A 309 20.14 1.49 -1.04
C ALA A 309 20.23 2.24 0.30
N SER A 310 19.10 2.71 0.83
CA SER A 310 19.04 3.37 2.14
C SER A 310 19.38 2.41 3.28
N ALA A 311 18.92 1.15 3.22
CA ALA A 311 19.16 0.17 4.26
C ALA A 311 20.62 -0.33 4.26
N VAL A 312 21.23 -0.50 3.08
CA VAL A 312 22.64 -0.89 2.94
C VAL A 312 23.55 0.22 3.46
N SER A 313 23.34 1.47 3.05
CA SER A 313 24.12 2.61 3.56
C SER A 313 23.99 2.79 5.07
N TRP A 314 22.80 2.56 5.63
CA TRP A 314 22.60 2.51 7.08
C TRP A 314 23.37 1.34 7.74
N ALA A 315 23.34 0.15 7.14
CA ALA A 315 24.05 -1.01 7.67
C ALA A 315 25.58 -0.83 7.62
N GLU A 316 26.09 -0.16 6.58
CA GLU A 316 27.51 0.18 6.42
C GLU A 316 27.97 1.21 7.44
N SER A 317 27.21 2.29 7.66
CA SER A 317 27.55 3.28 8.69
C SER A 317 27.58 2.67 10.08
N MET A 318 26.58 1.83 10.40
CA MET A 318 26.52 1.10 11.66
C MET A 318 27.71 0.14 11.83
N SER A 319 28.13 -0.55 10.76
CA SER A 319 29.28 -1.46 10.82
C SER A 319 30.60 -0.72 11.00
N SER A 320 30.77 0.41 10.32
CA SER A 320 31.94 1.29 10.47
C SER A 320 32.06 1.84 11.90
N GLU A 321 30.93 2.30 12.47
CA GLU A 321 30.88 2.76 13.86
C GLU A 321 31.21 1.64 14.86
N ALA A 322 30.64 0.44 14.66
CA ALA A 322 30.91 -0.71 15.53
C ALA A 322 32.39 -1.09 15.49
N MET A 323 33.00 -1.16 14.30
CA MET A 323 34.43 -1.42 14.14
C MET A 323 35.31 -0.32 14.76
N ALA A 324 34.92 0.95 14.65
CA ALA A 324 35.62 2.05 15.30
C ALA A 324 35.54 1.94 16.83
N THR A 325 34.40 1.52 17.38
CA THR A 325 34.29 1.29 18.83
C THR A 325 35.09 0.10 19.32
N THR A 326 35.14 -1.02 18.57
CA THR A 326 35.98 -2.18 18.94
C THR A 326 37.46 -1.81 18.86
N ALA A 327 37.90 -1.11 17.80
CA ALA A 327 39.27 -0.65 17.68
C ALA A 327 39.66 0.34 18.80
N ALA A 328 38.74 1.22 19.22
CA ALA A 328 38.97 2.12 20.36
C ALA A 328 39.10 1.37 21.69
N ILE A 329 38.30 0.32 21.90
CA ILE A 329 38.40 -0.54 23.10
C ILE A 329 39.72 -1.30 23.10
N GLU A 330 40.12 -1.89 21.97
CA GLU A 330 41.41 -2.60 21.85
C GLU A 330 42.60 -1.66 22.06
N ALA A 331 42.52 -0.41 21.58
CA ALA A 331 43.54 0.60 21.82
C ALA A 331 43.60 1.05 23.29
N GLU A 332 42.45 1.19 23.97
CA GLU A 332 42.39 1.50 25.41
C GLU A 332 42.90 0.32 26.26
N ASP A 333 42.58 -0.92 25.90
CA ASP A 333 43.05 -2.14 26.59
C ASP A 333 44.55 -2.37 26.39
N ALA A 334 45.10 -2.02 25.21
CA ALA A 334 46.55 -2.05 24.97
C ALA A 334 47.30 -0.99 25.79
N LEU A 335 46.64 0.11 26.17
CA LEU A 335 47.24 1.21 26.95
C LEU A 335 47.01 1.08 28.47
N SER A 336 46.04 0.28 28.92
CA SER A 336 45.59 0.25 30.31
C SER A 336 45.76 -1.13 30.97
N GLN A 337 46.93 -1.38 31.56
CA GLN A 337 47.09 -2.42 32.58
C GLN A 337 46.55 -1.93 33.93
N LYS A 338 45.22 -1.80 34.10
CA LYS A 338 44.49 -2.06 35.37
C LYS A 338 43.01 -1.62 35.36
N THR A 339 42.19 -2.57 35.78
CA THR A 339 40.83 -2.53 36.34
C THR A 339 39.63 -2.32 35.39
N PRO A 340 38.65 -3.25 35.39
CA PRO A 340 37.46 -3.17 34.57
C PRO A 340 36.38 -2.37 35.32
N SER A 341 36.23 -1.09 34.99
CA SER A 341 34.98 -0.40 35.30
C SER A 341 34.54 0.42 34.09
N LYS A 342 33.41 0.02 33.50
CA LYS A 342 32.34 0.89 32.95
C LYS A 342 31.37 0.09 32.09
N ARG A 343 30.31 -0.38 32.74
CA ARG A 343 29.12 -1.00 32.11
C ARG A 343 28.17 0.04 31.47
N SER A 344 28.60 1.30 31.32
CA SER A 344 27.71 2.45 30.99
C SER A 344 27.76 2.92 29.53
N ARG A 345 28.66 2.39 28.68
CA ARG A 345 28.82 2.86 27.28
C ARG A 345 28.08 2.03 26.20
N ARG A 346 27.42 0.91 26.55
CA ARG A 346 26.67 0.08 25.58
C ARG A 346 25.25 0.60 25.25
N ALA A 347 24.73 1.57 26.01
CA ALA A 347 23.38 2.11 25.84
C ALA A 347 23.08 2.85 24.51
N PRO A 348 24.00 3.64 23.90
CA PRO A 348 23.66 4.42 22.70
C PRO A 348 23.49 3.55 21.45
N LEU A 349 24.27 2.46 21.31
CA LEU A 349 24.16 1.55 20.17
C LEU A 349 22.87 0.72 20.25
N ALA A 350 22.52 0.20 21.44
CA ALA A 350 21.29 -0.57 21.65
C ALA A 350 20.01 0.28 21.46
N ALA A 351 20.04 1.55 21.90
CA ALA A 351 18.95 2.50 21.68
C ALA A 351 18.77 2.84 20.19
N ARG A 352 19.86 2.93 19.42
CA ARG A 352 19.82 3.15 17.97
C ARG A 352 19.50 1.90 17.15
N LEU A 353 19.87 0.70 17.62
CA LEU A 353 19.42 -0.58 17.04
C LEU A 353 17.88 -0.73 17.12
N ALA A 354 17.23 -0.07 18.08
CA ALA A 354 15.78 0.01 18.16
C ALA A 354 15.18 1.06 17.20
N GLN A 355 15.95 2.11 16.87
CA GLN A 355 15.59 3.13 15.88
C GLN A 355 15.93 2.62 14.48
N GLY A 356 15.02 1.84 13.89
CA GLY A 356 15.10 1.48 12.47
C GLY A 356 15.11 2.74 11.59
N PRO A 357 15.40 2.63 10.28
CA PRO A 357 15.53 3.80 9.40
C PRO A 357 14.22 4.62 9.19
N LEU A 358 13.16 4.32 9.95
CA LEU A 358 11.75 4.70 9.82
C LEU A 358 11.48 6.20 9.62
N ASP A 359 12.34 7.10 10.10
CA ASP A 359 12.00 8.53 10.19
C ASP A 359 12.33 9.37 8.94
N SER A 360 13.10 8.85 7.97
CA SER A 360 13.66 9.69 6.90
C SER A 360 12.80 9.82 5.64
N ALA A 361 11.83 8.92 5.41
CA ALA A 361 11.18 8.77 4.11
C ALA A 361 9.65 8.95 4.11
N VAL A 362 9.01 9.12 5.27
CA VAL A 362 7.59 9.52 5.27
C VAL A 362 7.53 10.96 4.77
N GLN A 363 7.04 11.10 3.54
CA GLN A 363 6.84 12.34 2.80
C GLN A 363 6.43 13.46 3.74
N GLN A 364 7.39 14.26 4.21
CA GLN A 364 7.06 15.40 5.04
C GLN A 364 6.25 16.32 4.12
N LEU A 365 4.95 16.49 4.42
CA LEU A 365 4.09 17.48 3.76
C LEU A 365 4.55 18.91 4.11
N ALA A 366 5.30 19.02 5.22
CA ALA A 366 5.77 20.26 5.80
C ALA A 366 6.65 21.17 4.91
N PRO A 367 7.57 20.72 4.05
CA PRO A 367 8.41 21.61 3.23
C PRO A 367 7.74 22.06 1.93
N SER A 368 6.69 21.39 1.43
CA SER A 368 6.10 21.68 0.11
C SER A 368 4.94 22.68 0.13
N VAL A 369 4.30 22.91 1.29
CA VAL A 369 3.11 23.78 1.39
C VAL A 369 3.52 25.23 1.75
N PRO A 370 2.96 26.26 1.10
CA PRO A 370 3.16 27.65 1.51
C PRO A 370 2.70 27.90 2.96
N LEU A 371 3.27 28.88 3.67
CA LEU A 371 2.96 29.12 5.08
C LEU A 371 1.46 29.39 5.33
N LEU A 372 0.84 30.23 4.50
CA LEU A 372 -0.61 30.48 4.56
C LEU A 372 -1.42 29.21 4.27
N GLY A 373 -0.91 28.34 3.38
CA GLY A 373 -1.47 27.01 3.14
C GLY A 373 -1.39 26.12 4.38
N ALA A 374 -0.29 26.16 5.14
CA ALA A 374 -0.16 25.40 6.38
C ALA A 374 -1.21 25.81 7.43
N TYR A 375 -1.41 27.12 7.65
CA TYR A 375 -2.50 27.60 8.52
C TYR A 375 -3.89 27.20 8.02
N LEU A 376 -4.10 27.22 6.70
CA LEU A 376 -5.37 26.80 6.13
C LEU A 376 -5.64 25.30 6.34
N LEU A 377 -4.61 24.48 6.21
CA LEU A 377 -4.70 23.05 6.46
C LEU A 377 -4.94 22.76 7.94
N LEU A 378 -4.27 23.45 8.86
CA LEU A 378 -4.54 23.36 10.30
C LEU A 378 -5.97 23.79 10.64
N ALA A 379 -6.44 24.91 10.09
CA ALA A 379 -7.82 25.38 10.25
C ALA A 379 -8.83 24.33 9.73
N SER A 380 -8.53 23.70 8.58
CA SER A 380 -9.39 22.65 8.00
C SER A 380 -9.42 21.37 8.83
N PHE A 381 -8.29 21.02 9.46
CA PHE A 381 -8.18 19.89 10.36
C PHE A 381 -9.03 20.14 11.62
N LEU A 382 -8.85 21.30 12.27
CA LEU A 382 -9.66 21.72 13.41
C LEU A 382 -11.15 21.77 13.07
N ALA A 383 -11.52 22.30 11.90
CA ALA A 383 -12.90 22.31 11.44
C ALA A 383 -13.47 20.89 11.25
N SER A 384 -12.67 19.93 10.77
CA SER A 384 -13.14 18.55 10.52
C SER A 384 -13.29 17.72 11.79
N PHE A 385 -12.39 17.90 12.76
CA PHE A 385 -12.34 17.06 13.97
C PHE A 385 -13.07 17.69 15.16
N ASN A 386 -13.15 19.02 15.26
CA ASN A 386 -13.92 19.67 16.30
C ASN A 386 -15.40 19.81 15.90
N PRO A 387 -16.35 19.54 16.81
CA PRO A 387 -17.75 19.77 16.54
C PRO A 387 -18.08 21.27 16.54
N ALA A 388 -18.87 21.74 15.56
CA ALA A 388 -19.17 23.16 15.35
C ALA A 388 -19.74 23.90 16.58
N ARG A 389 -20.43 23.19 17.49
CA ARG A 389 -20.94 23.76 18.74
C ARG A 389 -19.85 24.30 19.69
N LEU A 390 -18.62 23.83 19.53
CA LEU A 390 -17.48 24.23 20.36
C LEU A 390 -16.66 25.36 19.74
N ASP A 391 -16.93 25.75 18.50
CA ASP A 391 -16.15 26.79 17.82
C ASP A 391 -16.20 28.12 18.59
N ALA A 392 -17.36 28.47 19.16
CA ALA A 392 -17.51 29.66 19.99
C ALA A 392 -16.73 29.60 21.32
N ARG A 393 -16.32 28.41 21.77
CA ARG A 393 -15.49 28.25 22.97
C ARG A 393 -14.00 28.36 22.65
N TYR A 394 -13.57 27.81 21.52
CA TYR A 394 -12.16 27.77 21.13
C TYR A 394 -11.74 29.02 20.37
N PHE A 395 -12.53 29.47 19.38
CA PHE A 395 -12.09 30.47 18.40
C PHE A 395 -12.71 31.86 18.61
N LEU A 396 -13.81 31.98 19.36
CA LEU A 396 -14.39 33.28 19.68
C LEU A 396 -13.69 33.86 20.92
N ARG A 397 -12.84 34.86 20.72
CA ARG A 397 -12.31 35.68 21.82
C ARG A 397 -13.39 36.67 22.23
N ASP A 398 -13.70 36.75 23.52
CA ASP A 398 -14.53 37.84 24.04
C ASP A 398 -13.79 39.16 23.76
N GLU A 399 -14.37 40.04 22.93
CA GLU A 399 -13.90 41.44 22.72
C GLU A 399 -13.61 42.15 24.06
N HIS A 400 -14.24 41.70 25.15
CA HIS A 400 -14.06 42.21 26.51
C HIS A 400 -12.67 41.97 27.13
N VAL A 401 -11.85 41.08 26.58
CA VAL A 401 -10.46 40.87 27.06
C VAL A 401 -9.54 41.98 26.52
N LEU A 402 -9.88 42.59 25.38
CA LEU A 402 -9.10 43.67 24.77
C LEU A 402 -9.49 45.08 25.27
N LEU A 403 -10.63 45.22 25.95
CA LEU A 403 -11.06 46.49 26.53
C LEU A 403 -10.25 46.83 27.80
N PRO A 404 -9.90 48.12 28.02
CA PRO A 404 -9.28 48.60 29.25
C PRO A 404 -10.09 48.20 30.49
N ALA A 405 -9.41 47.95 31.61
CA ALA A 405 -10.00 47.37 32.83
C ALA A 405 -11.26 48.09 33.36
N ALA A 406 -11.43 49.38 33.05
CA ALA A 406 -12.59 50.18 33.43
C ALA A 406 -13.90 49.77 32.71
N GLU A 407 -13.84 49.39 31.42
CA GLU A 407 -15.04 49.03 30.63
C GLU A 407 -15.44 47.55 30.77
N ARG A 408 -14.55 46.72 31.33
CA ARG A 408 -14.80 45.30 31.62
C ARG A 408 -15.96 45.11 32.61
N VAL A 409 -16.13 46.05 33.53
CA VAL A 409 -17.17 45.98 34.57
C VAL A 409 -18.56 46.22 33.97
N ASP A 410 -18.69 47.19 33.06
CA ASP A 410 -19.98 47.60 32.49
C ASP A 410 -20.50 46.64 31.41
N ALA A 411 -19.62 46.02 30.63
CA ALA A 411 -20.01 45.02 29.63
C ALA A 411 -20.46 43.69 30.27
N SER A 412 -19.83 43.29 31.38
CA SER A 412 -20.20 42.07 32.14
C SER A 412 -21.61 42.16 32.75
N ALA A 413 -22.07 43.38 33.08
CA ALA A 413 -23.40 43.65 33.62
C ALA A 413 -24.51 43.54 32.56
N ARG A 414 -24.23 43.90 31.30
CA ARG A 414 -25.23 43.91 30.22
C ARG A 414 -25.54 42.54 29.63
N LYS A 415 -24.64 41.54 29.75
CA LYS A 415 -24.85 40.19 29.19
C LYS A 415 -25.53 39.18 30.14
N ARG A 416 -25.73 39.51 31.43
CA ARG A 416 -26.45 38.62 32.38
C ARG A 416 -27.96 38.45 32.09
N LYS A 417 -28.52 39.14 31.08
CA LYS A 417 -29.97 39.09 30.75
C LYS A 417 -30.35 38.50 29.39
N ARG A 418 -29.40 38.00 28.59
CA ARG A 418 -29.69 37.20 27.38
C ARG A 418 -28.92 35.88 27.40
N GLY A 419 -29.10 35.13 28.50
CA GLY A 419 -28.67 33.74 28.63
C GLY A 419 -29.73 32.79 28.06
N GLY A 420 -29.54 32.35 26.82
CA GLY A 420 -30.30 31.26 26.21
C GLY A 420 -29.70 29.91 26.59
N ALA A 421 -30.19 29.34 27.69
CA ALA A 421 -30.30 27.91 28.01
C ALA A 421 -29.27 26.91 27.42
N TYR A 422 -28.21 26.62 28.18
CA TYR A 422 -27.83 25.22 28.39
C TYR A 422 -28.16 24.85 29.83
N ARG A 423 -29.19 24.01 29.96
CA ARG A 423 -29.64 23.37 31.20
C ARG A 423 -28.41 22.82 31.95
N LYS A 424 -28.12 23.35 33.14
CA LYS A 424 -27.31 22.63 34.13
C LYS A 424 -27.99 21.28 34.37
N LYS A 425 -27.47 20.21 33.78
CA LYS A 425 -27.73 18.86 34.30
C LYS A 425 -26.99 18.75 35.64
N PRO A 426 -27.57 18.11 36.66
CA PRO A 426 -26.93 17.97 37.97
C PRO A 426 -25.60 17.23 37.82
N ALA A 427 -24.60 17.71 38.56
CA ALA A 427 -23.28 17.11 38.64
C ALA A 427 -23.40 15.63 39.04
N LYS A 428 -23.26 14.74 38.05
CA LYS A 428 -23.02 13.33 38.32
C LYS A 428 -21.58 13.26 38.85
N ARG A 429 -21.44 12.80 40.11
CA ARG A 429 -20.15 12.49 40.73
C ARG A 429 -19.27 11.71 39.74
N PRO A 430 -17.94 11.93 39.71
CA PRO A 430 -17.07 11.12 38.86
C PRO A 430 -17.29 9.65 39.21
N PRO A 431 -17.63 8.79 38.23
CA PRO A 431 -17.72 7.37 38.50
C PRO A 431 -16.33 6.89 38.90
N LYS A 432 -16.33 6.15 40.00
CA LYS A 432 -15.21 5.41 40.56
C LYS A 432 -14.63 4.50 39.47
N ASP A 433 -13.31 4.51 39.41
CA ASP A 433 -12.39 3.54 38.78
C ASP A 433 -13.00 2.16 38.46
N ASP A 434 -13.71 2.07 37.34
CA ASP A 434 -14.18 0.83 36.72
C ASP A 434 -13.79 0.94 35.25
N GLY A 435 -12.75 0.18 34.87
CA GLY A 435 -12.11 0.06 33.55
C GLY A 435 -12.72 0.89 32.42
N GLN A 436 -12.00 1.94 32.02
CA GLN A 436 -12.30 2.80 30.87
C GLN A 436 -12.91 2.02 29.70
N ARG A 437 -14.24 2.03 29.61
CA ARG A 437 -14.90 1.84 28.32
C ARG A 437 -14.61 3.12 27.56
N GLU A 438 -13.55 3.09 26.76
CA GLU A 438 -13.32 4.15 25.79
C GLU A 438 -14.60 4.35 25.02
N ASP A 439 -15.17 5.55 25.07
CA ASP A 439 -16.37 5.86 24.31
C ASP A 439 -16.04 5.63 22.82
N LEU A 440 -16.51 4.52 22.25
CA LEU A 440 -16.34 4.14 20.84
C LEU A 440 -16.87 5.21 19.85
N ASN A 441 -17.51 6.25 20.37
CA ASN A 441 -17.97 7.44 19.67
C ASN A 441 -16.93 8.58 19.61
N ARG A 442 -15.64 8.31 19.87
CA ARG A 442 -14.56 9.29 19.65
C ARG A 442 -14.54 9.71 18.18
N GLN A 443 -14.58 11.02 17.92
CA GLN A 443 -14.60 11.57 16.56
C GLN A 443 -13.41 11.12 15.70
N GLN A 444 -12.29 10.79 16.34
CA GLN A 444 -11.08 10.23 15.72
C GLN A 444 -11.38 8.92 14.95
N LEU A 445 -12.27 8.08 15.48
CA LEU A 445 -12.64 6.79 14.88
C LEU A 445 -13.72 6.94 13.80
N LEU A 446 -14.57 7.98 13.88
CA LEU A 446 -15.60 8.25 12.87
C LEU A 446 -15.05 8.90 11.59
N GLY A 447 -13.85 9.47 11.65
CA GLY A 447 -13.23 10.20 10.53
C GLY A 447 -13.61 11.68 10.43
N PRO A 448 -13.06 12.40 9.44
CA PRO A 448 -13.20 13.85 9.30
C PRO A 448 -14.62 14.24 8.86
N LYS A 449 -15.25 15.18 9.58
CA LYS A 449 -16.58 15.68 9.23
C LYS A 449 -16.52 16.75 8.14
N PRO A 450 -17.50 16.81 7.23
CA PRO A 450 -17.62 17.91 6.29
C PRO A 450 -17.97 19.21 7.03
N PHE A 451 -17.40 20.32 6.58
CA PHE A 451 -17.64 21.66 7.12
C PHE A 451 -17.87 22.67 5.98
N PRO A 452 -18.66 23.73 6.21
CA PRO A 452 -18.86 24.79 5.22
C PRO A 452 -17.61 25.68 5.11
N ALA A 453 -17.37 26.23 3.92
CA ALA A 453 -16.22 27.12 3.67
C ALA A 453 -16.20 28.34 4.62
N GLU A 454 -17.35 28.90 4.99
CA GLU A 454 -17.44 30.03 5.92
C GLU A 454 -16.83 29.72 7.29
N ARG A 455 -17.07 28.50 7.80
CA ARG A 455 -16.50 28.03 9.08
C ARG A 455 -14.98 27.93 9.00
N LEU A 456 -14.44 27.45 7.89
CA LEU A 456 -12.99 27.39 7.65
C LEU A 456 -12.35 28.77 7.65
N LEU A 457 -12.96 29.74 6.95
CA LEU A 457 -12.43 31.10 6.88
C LEU A 457 -12.48 31.79 8.25
N ALA A 458 -13.52 31.55 9.05
CA ALA A 458 -13.63 32.06 10.41
C ALA A 458 -12.55 31.48 11.35
N ILE A 459 -12.31 30.16 11.29
CA ILE A 459 -11.25 29.51 12.07
C ILE A 459 -9.88 29.99 11.61
N LEU A 460 -9.65 30.11 10.30
CA LEU A 460 -8.40 30.65 9.74
C LEU A 460 -8.12 32.07 10.25
N GLN A 461 -9.13 32.94 10.25
CA GLN A 461 -9.00 34.29 10.80
C GLN A 461 -8.58 34.26 12.28
N ALA A 462 -9.22 33.42 13.10
CA ALA A 462 -8.88 33.29 14.51
C ALA A 462 -7.42 32.83 14.73
N LEU A 463 -6.96 31.84 13.95
CA LEU A 463 -5.58 31.35 14.01
C LEU A 463 -4.56 32.41 13.56
N LEU A 464 -4.87 33.18 12.51
CA LEU A 464 -3.98 34.25 12.03
C LEU A 464 -3.85 35.41 13.02
N ILE A 465 -4.93 35.74 13.73
CA ILE A 465 -4.91 36.76 14.79
C ILE A 465 -4.02 36.30 15.95
N GLU A 466 -4.10 35.03 16.34
CA GLU A 466 -3.27 34.47 17.41
C GLU A 466 -1.80 34.39 17.01
N ALA A 467 -1.52 34.00 15.78
CA ALA A 467 -0.16 33.95 15.25
C ALA A 467 0.41 35.32 14.86
N GLY A 468 -0.37 36.41 15.02
CA GLY A 468 -0.16 37.73 14.42
C GLY A 468 1.19 38.39 14.69
N GLY A 469 1.92 37.98 15.73
CA GLY A 469 3.31 38.42 16.01
C GLY A 469 4.34 37.84 15.04
N ASP A 470 4.33 36.52 14.83
CA ASP A 470 5.38 35.80 14.08
C ASP A 470 4.98 35.51 12.62
N ALA A 471 3.68 35.30 12.36
CA ALA A 471 3.17 35.01 11.01
C ALA A 471 3.30 36.21 10.07
N SER A 472 3.24 37.43 10.59
CA SER A 472 3.33 38.65 9.78
C SER A 472 4.69 38.83 9.11
N ALA A 473 5.79 38.50 9.80
CA ALA A 473 7.14 38.63 9.28
C ALA A 473 7.41 37.63 8.14
N LEU A 474 6.82 36.44 8.23
CA LEU A 474 6.99 35.36 7.26
C LEU A 474 6.01 35.44 6.08
N VAL A 475 4.79 35.95 6.27
CA VAL A 475 3.75 36.02 5.22
C VAL A 475 3.83 37.32 4.41
N LEU A 476 4.23 38.45 5.01
CA LEU A 476 4.29 39.77 4.33
C LEU A 476 5.70 40.17 3.88
N GLY A 477 6.72 39.39 4.26
CA GLY A 477 8.12 39.70 4.02
C GLY A 477 8.71 40.70 5.01
N ALA A 478 10.00 40.53 5.31
CA ALA A 478 10.73 41.31 6.32
C ALA A 478 10.65 42.84 6.11
N ALA A 479 10.54 43.31 4.85
CA ALA A 479 10.41 44.72 4.52
C ALA A 479 9.08 45.36 4.99
N PHE A 480 8.01 44.57 5.08
CA PHE A 480 6.71 45.04 5.57
C PHE A 480 6.63 44.91 7.10
N ALA A 481 7.28 43.91 7.67
CA ALA A 481 7.47 43.80 9.12
C ALA A 481 8.39 44.89 9.68
N ALA A 482 9.32 45.43 8.90
CA ALA A 482 10.12 46.59 9.28
C ALA A 482 9.29 47.89 9.36
N ARG A 483 8.26 48.05 8.50
CA ARG A 483 7.28 49.16 8.62
C ARG A 483 6.35 49.03 9.84
N ARG A 484 6.40 47.90 10.55
CA ARG A 484 5.58 47.60 11.73
C ARG A 484 6.02 48.33 13.00
N GLN A 485 7.21 48.94 13.00
CA GLN A 485 7.66 49.76 14.14
C GLN A 485 6.86 51.06 14.29
N ASP A 486 6.14 51.48 13.24
CA ASP A 486 5.14 52.55 13.35
C ASP A 486 3.82 51.93 13.82
N ALA A 487 3.47 52.19 15.08
CA ALA A 487 2.34 51.65 15.80
C ALA A 487 0.99 51.86 15.08
N LEU A 488 0.52 50.84 14.36
CA LEU A 488 -0.88 50.74 13.92
C LEU A 488 -1.75 50.35 15.12
N LEU A 489 -2.97 50.89 15.19
CA LEU A 489 -3.90 50.60 16.28
C LEU A 489 -4.31 49.10 16.22
N PRO A 490 -4.48 48.41 17.37
CA PRO A 490 -4.87 46.99 17.40
C PRO A 490 -6.13 46.66 16.59
N GLU A 491 -7.06 47.61 16.46
CA GLU A 491 -8.28 47.48 15.66
C GLU A 491 -7.96 47.34 14.16
N GLU A 492 -7.01 48.10 13.63
CA GLU A 492 -6.62 48.08 12.22
C GLU A 492 -5.91 46.76 11.83
N GLU A 493 -5.19 46.13 12.76
CA GLU A 493 -4.57 44.82 12.54
C GLU A 493 -5.62 43.72 12.38
N THR A 494 -6.67 43.72 13.21
CA THR A 494 -7.75 42.71 13.13
C THR A 494 -8.55 42.82 11.85
N GLU A 495 -8.87 44.04 11.41
CA GLU A 495 -9.54 44.28 10.12
C GLU A 495 -8.68 43.82 8.93
N GLN A 496 -7.36 44.00 9.03
CA GLN A 496 -6.47 43.56 7.96
C GLN A 496 -6.46 42.04 7.80
N TRP A 497 -6.49 41.28 8.91
CA TRP A 497 -6.57 39.82 8.88
C TRP A 497 -7.93 39.32 8.42
N GLU A 498 -9.02 40.03 8.74
CA GLU A 498 -10.34 39.75 8.19
C GLU A 498 -10.34 39.87 6.66
N ARG A 499 -9.82 40.99 6.13
CA ARG A 499 -9.72 41.23 4.67
C ARG A 499 -8.85 40.17 3.98
N LYS A 500 -7.74 39.76 4.60
CA LYS A 500 -6.83 38.75 4.04
C LYS A 500 -7.44 37.35 4.04
N SER A 501 -8.08 36.93 5.13
CA SER A 501 -8.71 35.61 5.26
C SER A 501 -9.81 35.40 4.20
N ARG A 502 -10.58 36.44 3.89
CA ARG A 502 -11.63 36.43 2.86
C ARG A 502 -11.13 36.85 1.46
N GLY A 503 -9.83 37.01 1.28
CA GLY A 503 -9.25 37.46 0.02
C GLY A 503 -9.35 36.40 -1.09
N ALA A 504 -9.38 36.85 -2.34
CA ALA A 504 -9.39 35.97 -3.52
C ALA A 504 -8.16 35.02 -3.56
N GLY A 505 -7.02 35.45 -3.01
CA GLY A 505 -5.82 34.62 -2.88
C GLY A 505 -6.03 33.39 -1.99
N VAL A 506 -6.77 33.52 -0.90
CA VAL A 506 -7.11 32.39 -0.01
C VAL A 506 -8.02 31.41 -0.71
N MET A 507 -9.04 31.90 -1.43
CA MET A 507 -9.93 31.04 -2.21
C MET A 507 -9.19 30.29 -3.33
N SER A 508 -8.22 30.94 -3.99
CA SER A 508 -7.34 30.28 -4.96
C SER A 508 -6.50 29.19 -4.30
N LEU A 509 -5.93 29.44 -3.12
CA LEU A 509 -5.19 28.44 -2.34
C LEU A 509 -6.08 27.26 -1.92
N ILE A 510 -7.34 27.49 -1.53
CA ILE A 510 -8.28 26.41 -1.24
C ILE A 510 -8.47 25.53 -2.48
N ASN A 511 -8.68 26.12 -3.66
CA ASN A 511 -8.82 25.36 -4.90
C ASN A 511 -7.54 24.59 -5.27
N GLN A 512 -6.35 25.16 -5.01
CA GLN A 512 -5.07 24.47 -5.18
C GLN A 512 -4.91 23.29 -4.19
N LEU A 513 -5.32 23.45 -2.94
CA LEU A 513 -5.28 22.38 -1.95
C LEU A 513 -6.30 21.28 -2.24
N VAL A 514 -7.43 21.64 -2.87
CA VAL A 514 -8.40 20.68 -3.40
C VAL A 514 -7.84 19.92 -4.60
N SER A 515 -7.15 20.59 -5.53
CA SER A 515 -6.51 19.91 -6.67
C SER A 515 -5.37 19.00 -6.23
N GLN A 516 -4.67 19.35 -5.15
CA GLN A 516 -3.66 18.52 -4.48
C GLN A 516 -4.25 17.39 -3.62
N ARG A 517 -5.58 17.28 -3.51
CA ARG A 517 -6.30 16.29 -2.68
C ARG A 517 -5.98 16.36 -1.17
N LEU A 518 -5.45 17.48 -0.69
CA LEU A 518 -5.29 17.77 0.74
C LEU A 518 -6.63 18.19 1.37
N LEU A 519 -7.48 18.81 0.56
CA LEU A 519 -8.89 19.04 0.84
C LEU A 519 -9.75 18.29 -0.17
N VAL A 520 -10.90 17.79 0.27
CA VAL A 520 -11.88 17.13 -0.60
C VAL A 520 -13.18 17.91 -0.56
N ARG A 521 -13.73 18.19 -1.75
CA ARG A 521 -15.04 18.82 -1.89
C ARG A 521 -16.12 17.74 -1.96
N MET A 522 -17.08 17.79 -1.05
CA MET A 522 -18.17 16.80 -0.96
C MET A 522 -19.40 17.21 -1.80
N GLY A 523 -19.56 18.50 -2.09
CA GLY A 523 -20.66 19.02 -2.90
C GLY A 523 -20.41 18.86 -4.41
N PRO A 524 -21.45 18.97 -5.26
CA PRO A 524 -21.32 18.88 -6.71
C PRO A 524 -20.33 19.94 -7.23
N PRO A 525 -19.56 19.65 -8.30
CA PRO A 525 -18.51 20.54 -8.82
C PRO A 525 -19.06 21.91 -9.28
N THR A 526 -20.36 22.00 -9.57
CA THR A 526 -21.07 23.22 -9.97
C THR A 526 -21.32 24.22 -8.83
N ALA A 527 -21.24 23.80 -7.57
CA ALA A 527 -21.44 24.67 -6.39
C ALA A 527 -20.23 25.59 -6.07
N LEU A 528 -19.97 26.59 -6.92
CA LEU A 528 -18.84 27.51 -6.79
C LEU A 528 -18.97 28.56 -5.65
N LEU A 529 -20.15 28.67 -5.02
CA LEU A 529 -20.47 29.75 -4.06
C LEU A 529 -20.72 29.25 -2.62
N ALA A 530 -20.50 30.16 -1.68
CA ALA A 530 -20.19 29.89 -0.27
C ALA A 530 -21.29 29.33 0.66
N PRO A 531 -22.60 29.25 0.37
CA PRO A 531 -23.44 28.46 1.27
C PRO A 531 -23.36 26.96 0.98
N ASN A 532 -23.00 26.55 -0.24
CA ASN A 532 -23.07 25.14 -0.68
C ASN A 532 -21.71 24.44 -0.77
N LEU A 533 -20.61 25.17 -0.55
CA LEU A 533 -19.26 24.60 -0.61
C LEU A 533 -18.94 23.85 0.68
N GLN A 534 -19.20 22.54 0.67
CA GLN A 534 -18.80 21.62 1.74
C GLN A 534 -17.42 21.03 1.45
N LEU A 535 -16.51 21.20 2.40
CA LEU A 535 -15.13 20.74 2.35
C LEU A 535 -14.87 19.71 3.46
N ARG A 536 -13.91 18.83 3.23
CA ARG A 536 -13.40 17.84 4.20
C ARG A 536 -11.88 17.86 4.18
N CYS A 537 -11.25 17.80 5.34
CA CYS A 537 -9.80 17.63 5.43
C CYS A 537 -9.41 16.18 5.11
N ASN A 538 -8.31 15.98 4.38
CA ASN A 538 -7.78 14.67 4.00
C ASN A 538 -6.35 14.45 4.53
N ILE A 539 -5.98 15.16 5.59
CA ILE A 539 -4.64 15.14 6.18
C ILE A 539 -4.65 14.28 7.44
N THR A 540 -3.55 13.55 7.67
CA THR A 540 -3.36 12.75 8.88
C THR A 540 -3.01 13.62 10.09
N TYR A 541 -3.11 13.08 11.30
CA TYR A 541 -2.69 13.82 12.49
C TYR A 541 -1.18 14.09 12.50
N ASP A 542 -0.36 13.14 12.07
CA ASP A 542 1.10 13.29 12.03
C ASP A 542 1.52 14.41 11.06
N ASP A 543 0.85 14.50 9.92
CA ASP A 543 1.03 15.60 8.98
C ASP A 543 0.61 16.94 9.60
N ALA A 544 -0.55 17.00 10.26
CA ALA A 544 -1.01 18.20 10.95
C ALA A 544 -0.05 18.63 12.07
N LEU A 545 0.50 17.68 12.83
CA LEU A 545 1.50 17.92 13.87
C LEU A 545 2.82 18.41 13.27
N SER A 546 3.26 17.86 12.14
CA SER A 546 4.46 18.33 11.43
C SER A 546 4.30 19.77 10.93
N LEU A 547 3.12 20.12 10.43
CA LEU A 547 2.77 21.49 10.03
C LEU A 547 2.68 22.42 11.24
N ALA A 548 2.07 21.96 12.34
CA ALA A 548 1.97 22.71 13.58
C ALA A 548 3.35 23.01 14.18
N ARG A 549 4.28 22.04 14.19
CA ARG A 549 5.68 22.24 14.61
C ARG A 549 6.40 23.25 13.75
N ARG A 550 6.22 23.22 12.42
CA ARG A 550 6.81 24.21 11.49
C ARG A 550 6.32 25.63 11.78
N VAL A 551 5.07 25.74 12.20
CA VAL A 551 4.37 27.00 12.47
C VAL A 551 4.45 27.40 13.96
N SER A 552 5.15 26.60 14.79
CA SER A 552 5.18 26.75 16.25
C SER A 552 3.80 26.89 16.90
N PHE A 553 2.81 26.16 16.38
CA PHE A 553 1.43 26.15 16.86
C PHE A 553 1.16 24.93 17.76
N GLY A 554 0.59 25.14 18.94
CA GLY A 554 0.28 24.07 19.91
C GLY A 554 -1.02 23.33 19.57
N LEU A 555 -1.01 22.46 18.55
CA LEU A 555 -2.23 21.81 18.01
C LEU A 555 -3.12 21.11 19.06
N ASP A 556 -2.52 20.47 20.06
CA ASP A 556 -3.24 19.63 21.04
C ASP A 556 -4.14 20.45 21.98
N GLU A 557 -3.84 21.74 22.20
CA GLU A 557 -4.66 22.62 23.02
C GLU A 557 -6.00 22.98 22.35
N TRP A 558 -6.00 22.96 21.02
CA TRP A 558 -7.13 23.37 20.18
C TRP A 558 -8.03 22.21 19.78
N LEU A 559 -7.61 20.97 20.03
CA LEU A 559 -8.36 19.78 19.69
C LEU A 559 -9.27 19.34 20.85
N TRP A 560 -10.54 19.15 20.53
CA TRP A 560 -11.52 18.69 21.52
C TRP A 560 -11.34 17.19 21.81
N ASP A 561 -11.11 16.85 23.08
CA ASP A 561 -11.05 15.47 23.58
C ASP A 561 -9.82 14.66 23.14
N TRP A 562 -8.73 15.36 22.79
CA TRP A 562 -7.44 14.74 22.41
C TRP A 562 -6.45 14.61 23.59
N SER A 563 -6.64 15.36 24.68
CA SER A 563 -5.73 15.38 25.84
C SER A 563 -5.89 14.20 26.81
N GLY A 564 -6.39 13.05 26.34
CA GLY A 564 -6.63 11.85 27.15
C GLY A 564 -5.40 10.96 27.40
N GLY A 565 -4.19 11.31 26.93
CA GLY A 565 -3.05 10.38 26.97
C GLY A 565 -1.65 10.96 27.15
N GLY A 566 -1.50 12.26 27.47
CA GLY A 566 -0.19 12.94 27.44
C GLY A 566 0.18 13.69 28.72
N GLY A 567 -0.24 13.21 29.89
CA GLY A 567 0.14 13.79 31.19
C GLY A 567 0.39 12.68 32.21
N GLY A 568 1.57 12.08 32.14
CA GLY A 568 2.07 11.04 33.04
C GLY A 568 3.54 10.78 32.79
#